data_AF-E3M980-F1
#
_entry.id   AF-E3M980-F1
#
_cell.length_a   1.000
_cell.length_b   1.000
_cell.length_c   1.000
_cell.angle_alpha   90.00
_cell.angle_beta   90.00
_cell.angle_gamma   90.00
#
_symmetry.space_group_name_H-M   'P 1'
#
loop_
_entity.id
_entity.type
_entity.pdbx_description
1 polymer ?
#
loop_
_entity_poly.entity_id
_entity_poly.type
_entity_poly.pdbx_seq_one_letter_code
_entity_poly.pdbx_strand_id
1 'polypeptide(L)'
;MNDTLSEWTIEKFLDMRKEVLDKQKDLEKSNSEIVKKIENLSNEQNEKFDSIQSKLNEIVETLKPEVASKMEENNDSAVILAPVDSTRDVQKNEEMMSTSGKYFVLKHTFNNVSSIRTGTHYYSEEEEHFGVRWQIRAERNKDFLSFWLWSLYYKKTEKNWKIEVELEPKIVSLGSSGKKEKRRRKCSIVFQSDPMKYSWRCFKFVEWDELEKEFVVDDCFCAEIAIKVKKMTGIYKENLRSFDNSMKECSDVVLIVNDEKFYVSKLYLATHSSYFKTLFLGKFNEAKKTEIKLFGIDEDDFQNYLEVLYGEQAIDDYTVEGILMVADMYDTSLVIQKCESFLLKESNKTLKKKLQLSTRYNLPALMKQCLGEIKSVADIKSVLPGDIHDLDPSIMAVFLQRALSLHNS
;
A
#
# COMPACT_ATOMS: atom_id res chain seq x y z
N MET A 1 -30.64 -52.99 -39.88
CA MET A 1 -31.27 -51.79 -39.29
C MET A 1 -30.32 -51.03 -38.34
N ASN A 2 -28.99 -51.11 -38.49
CA ASN A 2 -28.04 -50.45 -37.57
C ASN A 2 -27.15 -49.35 -38.20
N ASP A 3 -27.19 -49.11 -39.51
CA ASP A 3 -26.34 -48.07 -40.14
C ASP A 3 -26.98 -46.68 -40.21
N THR A 4 -28.31 -46.57 -40.22
CA THR A 4 -29.01 -45.28 -40.33
C THR A 4 -28.97 -44.44 -39.04
N LEU A 5 -28.77 -45.08 -37.88
CA LEU A 5 -28.75 -44.37 -36.58
C LEU A 5 -27.39 -43.68 -36.31
N SER A 6 -26.30 -44.21 -36.88
CA SER A 6 -24.95 -43.63 -36.77
C SER A 6 -24.79 -42.43 -37.72
N GLU A 7 -25.26 -42.54 -38.97
CA GLU A 7 -25.25 -41.43 -39.95
C GLU A 7 -26.04 -40.22 -39.45
N TRP A 8 -27.25 -40.42 -38.92
CA TRP A 8 -28.09 -39.34 -38.39
C TRP A 8 -27.43 -38.60 -37.20
N THR A 9 -26.68 -39.33 -36.38
CA THR A 9 -25.98 -38.76 -35.22
C THR A 9 -24.74 -37.95 -35.66
N ILE A 10 -24.04 -38.43 -36.70
CA ILE A 10 -22.89 -37.74 -37.31
C ILE A 10 -23.36 -36.45 -38.00
N GLU A 11 -24.47 -36.50 -38.74
CA GLU A 11 -25.02 -35.35 -39.46
C GLU A 11 -25.44 -34.23 -38.49
N LYS A 12 -26.12 -34.57 -37.38
CA LYS A 12 -26.42 -33.62 -36.30
C LYS A 12 -25.18 -32.99 -35.66
N PHE A 13 -24.12 -33.78 -35.48
CA PHE A 13 -22.87 -33.27 -34.90
C PHE A 13 -22.15 -32.31 -35.86
N LEU A 14 -22.20 -32.58 -37.17
CA LEU A 14 -21.67 -31.69 -38.20
C LEU A 14 -22.44 -30.37 -38.27
N ASP A 15 -23.77 -30.41 -38.17
CA ASP A 15 -24.61 -29.21 -38.11
C ASP A 15 -24.31 -28.37 -36.87
N MET A 16 -24.22 -28.99 -35.69
CA MET A 16 -23.83 -28.29 -34.45
C MET A 16 -22.45 -27.64 -34.56
N ARG A 17 -21.48 -28.34 -35.16
CA ARG A 17 -20.12 -27.80 -35.36
C ARG A 17 -20.15 -26.58 -36.30
N LYS A 18 -20.97 -26.62 -37.34
CA LYS A 18 -21.13 -25.51 -38.28
C LYS A 18 -21.76 -24.30 -37.60
N GLU A 19 -22.80 -24.51 -36.79
CA GLU A 19 -23.44 -23.45 -36.01
C GLU A 19 -22.47 -22.80 -35.01
N VAL A 20 -21.65 -23.59 -34.31
CA VAL A 20 -20.61 -23.07 -33.40
C VAL A 20 -19.57 -22.25 -34.17
N LEU A 21 -19.15 -22.71 -35.35
CA LEU A 21 -18.17 -22.01 -36.18
C LEU A 21 -18.70 -20.68 -36.70
N ASP A 22 -19.97 -20.61 -37.08
CA ASP A 22 -20.59 -19.37 -37.55
C ASP A 22 -20.75 -18.37 -36.40
N LYS A 23 -21.18 -18.81 -35.20
CA LYS A 23 -21.20 -17.96 -33.98
C LYS A 23 -19.81 -17.44 -33.61
N GLN A 24 -18.77 -18.26 -33.77
CA GLN A 24 -17.39 -17.85 -33.52
C GLN A 24 -16.95 -16.71 -34.45
N LYS A 25 -17.30 -16.80 -35.75
CA LYS A 25 -16.99 -15.74 -36.73
C LYS A 25 -17.73 -14.43 -36.43
N ASP A 26 -18.98 -14.52 -36.01
CA ASP A 26 -19.77 -13.34 -35.62
C ASP A 26 -19.17 -12.65 -34.38
N LEU A 27 -18.71 -13.45 -33.41
CA LEU A 27 -18.03 -12.95 -32.21
C LEU A 27 -16.71 -12.24 -32.57
N GLU A 28 -15.90 -12.84 -33.45
CA GLU A 28 -14.64 -12.26 -33.92
C GLU A 28 -14.85 -10.94 -34.66
N LYS A 29 -15.89 -10.85 -35.48
CA LYS A 29 -16.28 -9.62 -36.16
C LYS A 29 -16.72 -8.53 -35.17
N SER A 30 -17.55 -8.89 -34.19
CA SER A 30 -17.99 -7.97 -33.14
C SER A 30 -16.81 -7.44 -32.32
N ASN A 31 -15.88 -8.32 -31.94
CA ASN A 31 -14.66 -7.93 -31.23
C ASN A 31 -13.78 -6.99 -32.06
N SER A 32 -13.64 -7.23 -33.37
CA SER A 32 -12.91 -6.33 -34.27
C SER A 32 -13.52 -4.92 -34.32
N GLU A 33 -14.85 -4.83 -34.33
CA GLU A 33 -15.55 -3.54 -34.29
C GLU A 33 -15.40 -2.83 -32.94
N ILE A 34 -15.42 -3.57 -31.84
CA ILE A 34 -15.19 -3.03 -30.48
C ILE A 34 -13.77 -2.47 -30.37
N VAL A 35 -12.76 -3.21 -30.83
CA VAL A 35 -11.35 -2.76 -30.79
C VAL A 35 -11.17 -1.46 -31.58
N LYS A 36 -11.74 -1.37 -32.79
CA LYS A 36 -11.71 -0.13 -33.58
C LYS A 36 -12.38 1.05 -32.87
N LYS A 37 -13.50 0.83 -32.17
CA LYS A 37 -14.15 1.88 -31.38
C LYS A 37 -13.28 2.33 -30.20
N ILE A 38 -12.60 1.40 -29.53
CA ILE A 38 -11.68 1.71 -28.42
C ILE A 38 -10.49 2.53 -28.94
N GLU A 39 -9.90 2.15 -30.07
CA GLU A 39 -8.79 2.90 -30.69
C GLU A 39 -9.22 4.33 -31.07
N ASN A 40 -10.39 4.49 -31.69
CA ASN A 40 -10.92 5.82 -32.03
C ASN A 40 -11.16 6.68 -30.78
N LEU A 41 -11.78 6.12 -29.74
CA LEU A 41 -12.00 6.82 -28.47
C LEU A 41 -10.68 7.20 -27.81
N SER A 42 -9.67 6.32 -27.86
CA SER A 42 -8.33 6.62 -27.33
C SER A 42 -7.67 7.78 -28.09
N ASN A 43 -7.80 7.80 -29.41
CA ASN A 43 -7.25 8.89 -30.23
C ASN A 43 -7.94 10.22 -29.95
N GLU A 44 -9.29 10.24 -29.85
CA GLU A 44 -10.04 11.43 -29.48
C GLU A 44 -9.66 11.97 -28.09
N GLN A 45 -9.38 11.08 -27.13
CA GLN A 45 -8.92 11.51 -25.80
C GLN A 45 -7.51 12.09 -25.83
N ASN A 46 -6.61 11.49 -26.62
CA ASN A 46 -5.25 12.02 -26.79
C ASN A 46 -5.27 13.42 -27.42
N GLU A 47 -6.07 13.64 -28.46
CA GLU A 47 -6.21 14.97 -29.08
C GLU A 47 -6.77 16.02 -28.10
N LYS A 48 -7.74 15.63 -27.25
CA LYS A 48 -8.26 16.51 -26.18
C LYS A 48 -7.18 16.82 -25.15
N PHE A 49 -6.37 15.83 -24.78
CA PHE A 49 -5.27 16.02 -23.84
C PHE A 49 -4.22 16.97 -24.40
N ASP A 50 -3.82 16.81 -25.66
CA ASP A 50 -2.88 17.69 -26.35
C ASP A 50 -3.42 19.13 -26.45
N SER A 51 -4.73 19.28 -26.73
CA SER A 51 -5.39 20.58 -26.74
C SER A 51 -5.37 21.26 -25.37
N ILE A 52 -5.64 20.51 -24.29
CA ILE A 52 -5.57 21.02 -22.91
C ILE A 52 -4.13 21.40 -22.56
N GLN A 53 -3.16 20.58 -22.95
CA GLN A 53 -1.74 20.82 -22.67
C GLN A 53 -1.23 22.07 -23.40
N SER A 54 -1.64 22.28 -24.65
CA SER A 54 -1.32 23.50 -25.41
C SER A 54 -1.90 24.76 -24.75
N LYS A 55 -3.16 24.73 -24.32
CA LYS A 55 -3.79 25.84 -23.59
C LYS A 55 -3.10 26.12 -22.25
N LEU A 56 -2.68 25.07 -21.55
CA LEU A 56 -1.96 25.20 -20.30
C LEU A 56 -0.60 25.89 -20.51
N ASN A 57 0.12 25.56 -21.59
CA ASN A 57 1.39 26.20 -21.93
C ASN A 57 1.21 27.70 -22.26
N GLU A 58 0.15 28.09 -22.98
CA GLU A 58 -0.17 29.50 -23.23
C GLU A 58 -0.43 30.28 -21.94
N ILE A 59 -1.14 29.68 -20.98
CA ILE A 59 -1.39 30.27 -19.65
C ILE A 59 -0.07 30.44 -18.88
N VAL A 60 0.84 29.46 -18.97
CA VAL A 60 2.14 29.53 -18.29
C VAL A 60 3.03 30.63 -18.89
N GLU A 61 3.01 30.83 -20.20
CA GLU A 61 3.78 31.91 -20.85
C GLU A 61 3.22 33.30 -20.52
N THR A 62 1.90 33.46 -20.38
CA THR A 62 1.27 34.72 -19.97
C THR A 62 1.48 35.08 -18.50
N LEU A 63 1.89 34.12 -17.66
CA LEU A 63 2.15 34.31 -16.23
C LEU A 63 3.63 34.53 -15.88
N LYS A 64 4.54 34.61 -16.87
CA LYS A 64 5.94 34.96 -16.60
C LYS A 64 6.06 36.44 -16.19
N PRO A 65 6.68 36.78 -15.03
CA PRO A 65 6.86 38.17 -14.62
C PRO A 65 7.94 38.88 -15.46
N GLU A 66 7.60 40.03 -16.05
CA GLU A 66 8.55 40.97 -16.65
C GLU A 66 9.32 41.73 -15.55
N VAL A 67 10.50 41.25 -15.15
CA VAL A 67 11.56 42.16 -14.65
C VAL A 67 12.93 41.56 -14.95
N ALA A 68 13.67 42.19 -15.87
CA ALA A 68 15.07 42.58 -15.63
C ALA A 68 15.62 43.31 -16.87
N SER A 69 15.78 44.63 -16.76
CA SER A 69 16.86 45.31 -17.48
C SER A 69 17.62 46.21 -16.51
N LYS A 70 18.95 46.05 -16.56
CA LYS A 70 20.05 46.96 -16.20
C LYS A 70 20.78 46.80 -14.84
N MET A 71 22.09 46.54 -15.01
CA MET A 71 23.28 47.03 -14.26
C MET A 71 23.58 46.43 -12.89
N GLU A 72 24.83 46.16 -12.47
CA GLU A 72 26.17 46.01 -13.05
C GLU A 72 27.07 45.47 -11.91
N GLU A 73 27.87 44.44 -12.19
CA GLU A 73 29.24 44.14 -11.70
C GLU A 73 29.67 44.39 -10.23
N ASN A 74 30.05 43.31 -9.50
CA ASN A 74 31.46 42.94 -9.25
C ASN A 74 31.64 41.77 -8.24
N ASN A 75 32.49 40.80 -8.63
CA ASN A 75 33.38 39.84 -7.92
C ASN A 75 33.12 39.49 -6.43
N ASP A 76 33.23 38.25 -5.95
CA ASP A 76 34.24 37.21 -6.24
C ASP A 76 33.85 35.83 -5.66
N SER A 77 34.53 34.78 -6.14
CA SER A 77 34.69 33.41 -5.60
C SER A 77 33.67 32.29 -5.93
N ALA A 78 34.25 31.22 -6.48
CA ALA A 78 33.69 30.06 -7.13
C ALA A 78 33.01 29.02 -6.21
N VAL A 79 31.91 28.44 -6.70
CA VAL A 79 31.56 27.01 -6.53
C VAL A 79 30.85 26.52 -7.80
N ILE A 80 31.44 25.53 -8.47
CA ILE A 80 30.76 24.71 -9.49
C ILE A 80 29.88 23.71 -8.73
N LEU A 81 28.61 23.53 -9.10
CA LEU A 81 27.91 22.22 -9.19
C LEU A 81 26.45 22.33 -9.71
N ALA A 82 26.24 21.64 -10.85
CA ALA A 82 25.03 20.95 -11.36
C ALA A 82 23.78 21.73 -11.87
N PRO A 83 23.26 21.38 -13.07
CA PRO A 83 21.95 21.83 -13.55
C PRO A 83 20.82 21.01 -12.92
N VAL A 84 19.80 21.72 -12.40
CA VAL A 84 18.56 21.16 -11.88
C VAL A 84 17.56 20.99 -13.03
N ASP A 85 17.14 19.76 -13.27
CA ASP A 85 15.96 19.45 -14.08
C ASP A 85 15.10 18.37 -13.38
N SER A 86 13.80 18.41 -13.67
CA SER A 86 12.71 17.47 -13.35
C SER A 86 12.08 17.49 -11.94
N THR A 87 11.23 18.48 -11.66
CA THR A 87 10.29 18.47 -10.52
C THR A 87 8.83 18.25 -10.91
N ARG A 88 8.49 18.05 -12.19
CA ARG A 88 7.08 17.92 -12.64
C ARG A 88 6.53 16.48 -12.70
N ASP A 89 7.39 15.45 -12.70
CA ASP A 89 6.94 14.05 -12.64
C ASP A 89 6.65 13.55 -11.21
N VAL A 90 6.99 14.33 -10.17
CA VAL A 90 6.86 13.90 -8.78
C VAL A 90 5.43 14.05 -8.25
N GLN A 91 4.71 15.12 -8.63
CA GLN A 91 3.42 15.44 -8.01
C GLN A 91 2.25 14.58 -8.49
N LYS A 92 2.27 14.09 -9.74
CA LYS A 92 1.22 13.19 -10.25
C LYS A 92 1.31 11.77 -9.68
N ASN A 93 2.51 11.39 -9.22
CA ASN A 93 2.73 10.12 -8.54
C ASN A 93 2.28 10.15 -7.07
N GLU A 94 2.27 11.30 -6.38
CA GLU A 94 1.97 11.34 -4.94
C GLU A 94 0.53 10.94 -4.55
N GLU A 95 -0.47 11.21 -5.40
CA GLU A 95 -1.86 10.84 -5.12
C GLU A 95 -2.15 9.35 -5.41
N MET A 96 -1.55 8.75 -6.45
CA MET A 96 -1.59 7.29 -6.69
C MET A 96 -0.70 6.52 -5.69
N MET A 97 0.41 7.11 -5.23
CA MET A 97 1.32 6.56 -4.20
C MET A 97 0.77 6.68 -2.77
N SER A 98 -0.45 7.19 -2.59
CA SER A 98 -1.10 7.22 -1.28
C SER A 98 -1.54 5.83 -0.78
N THR A 99 -1.53 4.82 -1.66
CA THR A 99 -1.87 3.41 -1.34
C THR A 99 -0.71 2.43 -1.51
N SER A 100 0.41 2.84 -2.12
CA SER A 100 1.58 1.99 -2.33
C SER A 100 2.67 2.20 -1.25
N GLY A 101 3.40 1.14 -0.94
CA GLY A 101 4.43 1.14 0.10
C GLY A 101 3.89 0.93 1.53
N LYS A 102 4.75 1.17 2.52
CA LYS A 102 4.45 0.95 3.95
C LYS A 102 3.55 2.05 4.54
N TYR A 103 2.33 2.15 4.02
CA TYR A 103 1.29 3.08 4.48
C TYR A 103 0.15 2.34 5.18
N PHE A 104 -0.28 2.88 6.32
CA PHE A 104 -1.42 2.40 7.09
C PHE A 104 -1.99 3.52 7.97
N VAL A 105 -3.25 3.34 8.41
CA VAL A 105 -3.93 4.28 9.29
C VAL A 105 -4.34 3.54 10.55
N LEU A 106 -3.86 4.02 11.70
CA LEU A 106 -4.35 3.56 13.00
C LEU A 106 -5.58 4.36 13.36
N LYS A 107 -6.65 3.69 13.78
CA LYS A 107 -7.89 4.35 14.19
C LYS A 107 -8.37 3.80 15.52
N HIS A 108 -8.75 4.70 16.41
CA HIS A 108 -9.31 4.31 17.69
C HIS A 108 -10.41 5.27 18.15
N THR A 109 -11.53 4.70 18.56
CA THR A 109 -12.65 5.44 19.14
C THR A 109 -12.51 5.44 20.66
N PHE A 110 -12.23 6.61 21.21
CA PHE A 110 -12.22 6.82 22.66
C PHE A 110 -13.65 7.06 23.13
N ASN A 111 -14.14 6.18 24.00
CA ASN A 111 -15.48 6.23 24.58
C ASN A 111 -15.48 6.85 25.98
N ASN A 112 -16.66 7.26 26.45
CA ASN A 112 -16.86 7.85 27.78
C ASN A 112 -16.02 9.11 28.00
N VAL A 113 -16.00 10.01 27.01
CA VAL A 113 -15.17 11.23 27.02
C VAL A 113 -15.47 12.11 28.23
N SER A 114 -16.74 12.21 28.61
CA SER A 114 -17.23 12.88 29.81
C SER A 114 -16.60 12.37 31.11
N SER A 115 -16.13 11.12 31.13
CA SER A 115 -15.50 10.46 32.27
C SER A 115 -13.97 10.50 32.22
N ILE A 116 -13.37 11.12 31.18
CA ILE A 116 -11.91 11.23 31.05
C ILE A 116 -11.35 12.15 32.13
N ARG A 117 -10.47 11.59 32.97
CA ARG A 117 -9.82 12.32 34.05
C ARG A 117 -8.52 12.97 33.57
N THR A 118 -8.29 14.19 34.01
CA THR A 118 -7.01 14.88 33.77
C THR A 118 -5.84 14.08 34.33
N GLY A 119 -4.78 13.92 33.54
CA GLY A 119 -3.58 13.16 33.94
C GLY A 119 -3.71 11.63 33.83
N THR A 120 -4.86 11.10 33.41
CA THR A 120 -5.06 9.66 33.20
C THR A 120 -4.82 9.29 31.75
N HIS A 121 -4.16 8.16 31.52
CA HIS A 121 -3.80 7.69 30.18
C HIS A 121 -4.82 6.66 29.69
N TYR A 122 -5.25 6.86 28.44
CA TYR A 122 -6.19 5.99 27.74
C TYR A 122 -5.49 5.42 26.51
N TYR A 123 -5.61 4.13 26.28
CA TYR A 123 -4.84 3.39 25.29
C TYR A 123 -5.75 2.78 24.24
N SER A 124 -5.32 2.79 22.98
CA SER A 124 -5.93 1.97 21.94
C SER A 124 -5.51 0.51 22.08
N GLU A 125 -6.16 -0.35 21.31
CA GLU A 125 -5.65 -1.68 20.99
C GLU A 125 -4.26 -1.59 20.34
N GLU A 126 -3.46 -2.64 20.48
CA GLU A 126 -2.20 -2.78 19.74
C GLU A 126 -2.48 -3.28 18.32
N GLU A 127 -1.94 -2.60 17.32
CA GLU A 127 -2.05 -3.01 15.91
C GLU A 127 -0.68 -3.29 15.31
N GLU A 128 -0.51 -4.44 14.67
CA GLU A 128 0.74 -4.84 14.05
C GLU A 128 0.77 -4.48 12.57
N HIS A 129 1.83 -3.78 12.16
CA HIS A 129 2.13 -3.44 10.77
C HIS A 129 3.62 -3.59 10.50
N PHE A 130 3.96 -4.37 9.47
CA PHE A 130 5.33 -4.60 8.98
C PHE A 130 6.28 -5.11 10.07
N GLY A 131 5.80 -6.00 10.93
CA GLY A 131 6.55 -6.59 12.04
C GLY A 131 6.66 -5.72 13.28
N VAL A 132 6.00 -4.56 13.31
CA VAL A 132 6.03 -3.60 14.41
C VAL A 132 4.64 -3.40 14.97
N ARG A 133 4.51 -3.44 16.30
CA ARG A 133 3.27 -3.13 17.01
C ARG A 133 3.19 -1.64 17.31
N TRP A 134 2.02 -1.06 17.07
CA TRP A 134 1.74 0.36 17.26
C TRP A 134 0.56 0.54 18.21
N GLN A 135 0.59 1.62 18.98
CA GLN A 135 -0.49 1.94 19.91
C GLN A 135 -0.67 3.46 20.03
N ILE A 136 -1.90 3.92 19.96
CA ILE A 136 -2.29 5.31 20.23
C ILE A 136 -2.55 5.43 21.73
N ARG A 137 -2.08 6.53 22.32
CA ARG A 137 -2.43 6.93 23.68
C ARG A 137 -2.99 8.34 23.67
N ALA A 138 -4.03 8.56 24.46
CA ALA A 138 -4.65 9.86 24.69
C ALA A 138 -4.65 10.20 26.17
N GLU A 139 -4.62 11.49 26.47
CA GLU A 139 -4.73 12.04 27.83
C GLU A 139 -5.36 13.43 27.77
N ARG A 140 -6.21 13.75 28.75
CA ARG A 140 -6.55 15.13 29.06
C ARG A 140 -5.44 15.76 29.89
N ASN A 141 -4.70 16.69 29.30
CA ASN A 141 -3.66 17.46 29.98
C ASN A 141 -4.13 18.91 30.18
N LYS A 142 -4.60 19.21 31.39
CA LYS A 142 -5.31 20.46 31.72
C LYS A 142 -6.48 20.68 30.75
N ASP A 143 -6.40 21.72 29.93
CA ASP A 143 -7.44 22.15 29.00
C ASP A 143 -7.19 21.65 27.57
N PHE A 144 -6.29 20.68 27.38
CA PHE A 144 -5.95 20.16 26.05
C PHE A 144 -6.00 18.64 25.98
N LEU A 145 -6.43 18.13 24.83
CA LEU A 145 -6.18 16.74 24.46
C LEU A 145 -4.71 16.57 24.02
N SER A 146 -4.03 15.58 24.61
CA SER A 146 -2.69 15.15 24.23
C SER A 146 -2.71 13.78 23.57
N PHE A 147 -1.87 13.58 22.54
CA PHE A 147 -1.67 12.29 21.87
C PHE A 147 -0.24 11.79 21.99
N TRP A 148 -0.10 10.46 22.02
CA TRP A 148 1.14 9.77 21.74
C TRP A 148 0.88 8.66 20.73
N LEU A 149 1.89 8.41 19.91
CA LEU A 149 2.00 7.19 19.12
C LEU A 149 3.21 6.42 19.62
N TRP A 150 3.00 5.18 20.03
CA TRP A 150 4.06 4.30 20.49
C TRP A 150 4.39 3.27 19.42
N SER A 151 5.68 3.11 19.13
CA SER A 151 6.20 1.93 18.47
C SER A 151 6.67 0.96 19.55
N LEU A 152 5.95 -0.14 19.72
CA LEU A 152 6.18 -1.14 20.76
C LEU A 152 7.22 -2.18 20.35
N TYR A 153 8.18 -1.79 19.51
CA TYR A 153 9.30 -2.64 19.12
C TYR A 153 10.34 -2.71 20.25
N TYR A 154 9.99 -3.43 21.32
CA TYR A 154 10.89 -3.78 22.41
C TYR A 154 11.44 -5.19 22.18
N LYS A 155 12.36 -5.33 21.23
CA LYS A 155 13.26 -6.49 21.27
C LYS A 155 14.44 -6.12 22.17
N LYS A 156 14.72 -6.96 23.17
CA LYS A 156 15.94 -6.93 23.97
C LYS A 156 17.10 -7.49 23.11
N THR A 157 17.35 -6.85 21.99
CA THR A 157 18.45 -7.17 21.08
C THR A 157 19.54 -6.14 21.28
N GLU A 158 20.80 -6.55 21.21
CA GLU A 158 21.96 -5.64 21.21
C GLU A 158 21.97 -4.70 19.99
N LYS A 159 21.14 -4.98 18.98
CA LYS A 159 21.03 -4.19 17.76
C LYS A 159 20.17 -2.94 17.95
N ASN A 160 20.73 -1.79 17.59
CA ASN A 160 20.00 -0.53 17.45
C ASN A 160 19.03 -0.62 16.27
N TRP A 161 17.76 -0.28 16.51
CA TRP A 161 16.75 -0.20 15.46
C TRP A 161 16.31 1.24 15.25
N LYS A 162 15.86 1.55 14.03
CA LYS A 162 15.36 2.86 13.62
C LYS A 162 14.16 2.67 12.68
N ILE A 163 13.10 3.47 12.88
CA ILE A 163 11.95 3.55 11.97
C ILE A 163 11.73 5.02 11.64
N GLU A 164 11.94 5.37 10.39
CA GLU A 164 11.70 6.72 9.89
C GLU A 164 10.30 6.75 9.28
N VAL A 165 9.45 7.66 9.78
CA VAL A 165 8.06 7.75 9.34
C VAL A 165 7.65 9.19 9.10
N GLU A 166 6.62 9.36 8.27
CA GLU A 166 5.81 10.56 8.21
C GLU A 166 4.45 10.28 8.84
N LEU A 167 4.06 11.13 9.79
CA LEU A 167 2.81 11.02 10.54
C LEU A 167 1.86 12.15 10.19
N GLU A 168 0.59 11.82 10.06
CA GLU A 168 -0.50 12.76 9.88
C GLU A 168 -1.65 12.46 10.86
N PRO A 169 -1.61 13.06 12.07
CA PRO A 169 -2.60 12.80 13.09
C PRO A 169 -3.81 13.72 12.93
N LYS A 170 -5.00 13.16 13.12
CA LYS A 170 -6.29 13.86 13.09
C LYS A 170 -7.27 13.30 14.11
N ILE A 171 -8.25 14.12 14.46
CA ILE A 171 -9.46 13.70 15.18
C ILE A 171 -10.67 13.90 14.27
N VAL A 172 -11.65 13.04 14.46
CA VAL A 172 -12.82 12.95 13.58
C VAL A 172 -14.07 12.76 14.44
N SER A 173 -15.14 13.50 14.10
CA SER A 173 -16.45 13.29 14.69
C SER A 173 -17.15 12.06 14.09
N LEU A 174 -17.72 11.23 14.95
CA LEU A 174 -18.46 10.02 14.55
C LEU A 174 -19.96 10.37 14.50
N GLY A 175 -20.42 11.00 13.42
CA GLY A 175 -21.83 11.40 13.29
C GLY A 175 -22.33 11.42 11.86
N SER A 176 -23.63 11.14 11.69
CA SER A 176 -24.34 11.15 10.39
C SER A 176 -24.58 12.57 9.85
N SER A 177 -24.54 13.59 10.70
CA SER A 177 -24.69 15.00 10.33
C SER A 177 -23.34 15.69 10.11
N GLY A 178 -22.69 15.41 8.97
CA GLY A 178 -21.46 16.09 8.55
C GLY A 178 -20.21 15.71 9.34
N LYS A 179 -19.29 14.97 8.69
CA LYS A 179 -18.00 14.59 9.26
C LYS A 179 -17.13 15.83 9.50
N LYS A 180 -16.92 16.20 10.77
CA LYS A 180 -15.93 17.21 11.15
C LYS A 180 -14.61 16.52 11.41
N GLU A 181 -13.52 17.07 10.87
CA GLU A 181 -12.17 16.60 11.19
C GLU A 181 -11.24 17.77 11.51
N LYS A 182 -10.34 17.55 12.47
CA LYS A 182 -9.24 18.46 12.77
C LYS A 182 -7.93 17.71 12.62
N ARG A 183 -7.12 18.20 11.68
CA ARG A 183 -5.88 17.58 11.24
C ARG A 183 -4.69 18.44 11.63
N ARG A 184 -3.60 17.80 12.07
CA ARG A 184 -2.30 18.45 12.25
C ARG A 184 -1.47 18.34 10.97
N ARG A 185 -0.53 19.27 10.80
CA ARG A 185 0.46 19.19 9.72
C ARG A 185 1.23 17.87 9.81
N LYS A 186 1.58 17.32 8.65
CA LYS A 186 2.45 16.17 8.53
C LYS A 186 3.77 16.44 9.26
N CYS A 187 4.30 15.45 9.96
CA CYS A 187 5.60 15.54 10.63
C CYS A 187 6.44 14.29 10.36
N SER A 188 7.73 14.49 10.10
CA SER A 188 8.69 13.39 9.97
C SER A 188 9.29 13.09 11.33
N ILE A 189 9.23 11.82 11.74
CA ILE A 189 9.67 11.35 13.05
C ILE A 189 10.52 10.11 12.87
N VAL A 190 11.50 9.97 13.76
CA VAL A 190 12.34 8.78 13.86
C VAL A 190 12.06 8.10 15.20
N PHE A 191 11.54 6.88 15.14
CA PHE A 191 11.46 5.97 16.27
C PHE A 191 12.77 5.19 16.37
N GLN A 192 13.30 4.98 17.56
CA GLN A 192 14.54 4.22 17.75
C GLN A 192 14.58 3.51 19.11
N SER A 193 15.56 2.62 19.29
CA SER A 193 15.79 1.81 20.51
C SER A 193 16.07 2.61 21.80
N ASP A 194 16.26 3.91 21.70
CA ASP A 194 16.44 4.83 22.83
C ASP A 194 15.15 4.94 23.67
N PRO A 195 15.21 4.75 25.01
CA PRO A 195 14.07 4.89 25.91
C PRO A 195 13.32 6.22 25.85
N MET A 196 13.90 7.27 25.26
CA MET A 196 13.25 8.56 25.09
C MET A 196 12.66 8.77 23.68
N LYS A 197 12.88 7.84 22.74
CA LYS A 197 12.54 8.03 21.32
C LYS A 197 11.76 6.89 20.67
N TYR A 198 11.15 5.99 21.44
CA TYR A 198 10.19 5.02 20.91
C TYR A 198 8.75 5.56 20.80
N SER A 199 8.55 6.85 21.08
CA SER A 199 7.23 7.49 21.02
C SER A 199 7.26 8.86 20.35
N TRP A 200 6.25 9.14 19.55
CA TRP A 200 5.86 10.49 19.17
C TRP A 200 4.86 11.07 20.19
N ARG A 201 4.83 12.39 20.34
CA ARG A 201 3.94 13.09 21.28
C ARG A 201 3.45 14.44 20.75
N CYS A 202 2.21 14.78 21.05
CA CYS A 202 1.60 16.08 20.83
C CYS A 202 0.84 16.52 22.09
N PHE A 203 1.40 17.44 22.87
CA PHE A 203 0.84 17.86 24.17
C PHE A 203 -0.38 18.78 24.11
N LYS A 204 -0.63 19.40 22.95
CA LYS A 204 -1.71 20.38 22.78
C LYS A 204 -2.34 20.18 21.41
N PHE A 205 -3.06 19.07 21.22
CA PHE A 205 -3.64 18.72 19.93
C PHE A 205 -4.89 19.57 19.62
N VAL A 206 -5.80 19.67 20.57
CA VAL A 206 -7.03 20.48 20.51
C VAL A 206 -7.39 20.93 21.92
N GLU A 207 -8.00 22.11 22.05
CA GLU A 207 -8.57 22.54 23.34
C GLU A 207 -9.71 21.60 23.73
N TRP A 208 -9.83 21.30 25.01
CA TRP A 208 -10.80 20.31 25.50
C TRP A 208 -12.23 20.78 25.25
N ASP A 209 -12.51 22.07 25.45
CA ASP A 209 -13.81 22.66 25.18
C ASP A 209 -14.17 22.59 23.69
N GLU A 210 -13.17 22.77 22.80
CA GLU A 210 -13.34 22.60 21.35
C GLU A 210 -13.60 21.14 20.99
N LEU A 211 -12.87 20.19 21.61
CA LEU A 211 -13.07 18.76 21.45
C LEU A 211 -14.53 18.38 21.77
N GLU A 212 -15.00 18.73 22.97
CA GLU A 212 -16.35 18.41 23.45
C GLU A 212 -17.44 19.01 22.58
N LYS A 213 -17.25 20.26 22.12
CA LYS A 213 -18.26 20.97 21.32
C LYS A 213 -18.33 20.48 19.87
N GLU A 214 -17.20 20.17 19.26
CA GLU A 214 -17.12 19.98 17.80
C GLU A 214 -16.88 18.55 17.35
N PHE A 215 -16.25 17.71 18.17
CA PHE A 215 -15.78 16.38 17.75
C PHE A 215 -16.38 15.22 18.55
N VAL A 216 -16.87 15.48 19.77
CA VAL A 216 -17.52 14.45 20.58
C VAL A 216 -18.97 14.26 20.12
N VAL A 217 -19.31 13.03 19.75
CA VAL A 217 -20.68 12.59 19.42
C VAL A 217 -20.94 11.30 20.19
N ASP A 218 -22.10 11.19 20.83
CA ASP A 218 -22.46 10.06 21.69
C ASP A 218 -21.38 9.72 22.74
N ASP A 219 -20.83 10.75 23.36
CA ASP A 219 -19.73 10.67 24.34
C ASP A 219 -18.45 9.96 23.83
N CYS A 220 -18.23 10.03 22.51
CA CYS A 220 -17.11 9.39 21.83
C CYS A 220 -16.42 10.34 20.82
N PHE A 221 -15.12 10.18 20.60
CA PHE A 221 -14.42 10.76 19.45
C PHE A 221 -13.45 9.74 18.83
N CYS A 222 -13.18 9.88 17.53
CA CYS A 222 -12.20 9.02 16.84
C CYS A 222 -10.86 9.74 16.69
N ALA A 223 -9.77 9.08 17.06
CA ALA A 223 -8.42 9.47 16.70
C ALA A 223 -7.96 8.63 15.51
N GLU A 224 -7.43 9.30 14.48
CA GLU A 224 -6.82 8.64 13.34
C GLU A 224 -5.37 9.14 13.18
N ILE A 225 -4.41 8.22 13.02
CA ILE A 225 -3.03 8.57 12.69
C ILE A 225 -2.64 7.82 11.43
N ALA A 226 -2.54 8.56 10.32
CA ALA A 226 -1.96 8.02 9.10
C ALA A 226 -0.44 7.99 9.22
N ILE A 227 0.16 6.86 8.87
CA ILE A 227 1.57 6.56 9.04
C ILE A 227 2.11 6.08 7.70
N LYS A 228 3.13 6.78 7.19
CA LYS A 228 3.94 6.34 6.05
C LYS A 228 5.34 6.03 6.53
N VAL A 229 5.72 4.75 6.54
CA VAL A 229 7.09 4.36 6.85
C VAL A 229 7.96 4.63 5.63
N LYS A 230 9.02 5.40 5.84
CA LYS A 230 10.02 5.77 4.83
C LYS A 230 11.17 4.77 4.83
N LYS A 231 11.63 4.36 6.02
CA LYS A 231 12.75 3.45 6.18
C LYS A 231 12.66 2.67 7.49
N MET A 232 13.02 1.39 7.45
CA MET A 232 13.21 0.56 8.64
C MET A 232 14.67 0.08 8.68
N THR A 233 15.25 -0.02 9.87
CA THR A 233 16.63 -0.50 10.03
C THR A 233 16.77 -1.28 11.33
N GLY A 234 17.43 -2.45 11.27
CA GLY A 234 17.68 -3.29 12.45
C GLY A 234 16.45 -4.02 13.00
N ILE A 235 15.37 -4.10 12.21
CA ILE A 235 14.12 -4.78 12.59
C ILE A 235 14.07 -6.19 12.02
N TYR A 236 14.44 -6.34 10.76
CA TYR A 236 14.47 -7.61 10.07
C TYR A 236 15.71 -8.44 10.45
N LYS A 237 15.67 -9.72 10.06
CA LYS A 237 16.79 -10.65 10.23
C LYS A 237 17.98 -10.22 9.38
N GLU A 238 19.13 -10.84 9.64
CA GLU A 238 20.31 -10.68 8.79
C GLU A 238 20.03 -11.22 7.39
N ASN A 239 20.62 -10.57 6.39
CA ASN A 239 20.50 -10.97 4.99
C ASN A 239 21.00 -12.41 4.82
N LEU A 240 20.16 -13.25 4.21
CA LEU A 240 20.46 -14.63 3.87
C LEU A 240 21.27 -14.74 2.57
N ARG A 241 21.22 -13.72 1.71
CA ARG A 241 21.92 -13.69 0.43
C ARG A 241 22.48 -12.31 0.11
N SER A 242 23.69 -12.26 -0.46
CA SER A 242 24.22 -10.99 -0.96
C SER A 242 23.68 -10.68 -2.36
N PHE A 243 23.31 -9.41 -2.55
CA PHE A 243 23.04 -8.78 -3.85
C PHE A 243 23.89 -7.52 -4.04
N ASP A 244 25.00 -7.39 -3.30
CA ASP A 244 25.88 -6.23 -3.37
C ASP A 244 26.85 -6.30 -4.57
N ASN A 245 27.85 -5.41 -4.60
CA ASN A 245 28.83 -5.34 -5.69
C ASN A 245 29.65 -6.63 -5.89
N SER A 246 29.70 -7.55 -4.90
CA SER A 246 30.28 -8.89 -5.07
C SER A 246 29.55 -9.73 -6.13
N MET A 247 28.28 -9.44 -6.40
CA MET A 247 27.47 -10.13 -7.41
C MET A 247 27.55 -9.51 -8.81
N LYS A 248 28.38 -8.47 -9.00
CA LYS A 248 28.46 -7.70 -10.25
C LYS A 248 28.77 -8.56 -11.48
N GLU A 249 29.65 -9.56 -11.37
CA GLU A 249 30.01 -10.43 -12.50
C GLU A 249 28.86 -11.32 -12.97
N CYS A 250 27.90 -11.59 -12.09
CA CYS A 250 26.73 -12.44 -12.36
C CYS A 250 25.45 -11.61 -12.60
N SER A 251 25.59 -10.30 -12.83
CA SER A 251 24.47 -9.35 -12.91
C SER A 251 24.52 -8.52 -14.18
N ASP A 252 23.35 -8.26 -14.77
CA ASP A 252 23.19 -7.47 -16.01
C ASP A 252 22.40 -6.16 -15.77
N VAL A 253 21.99 -5.91 -14.52
CA VAL A 253 21.36 -4.67 -14.07
C VAL A 253 21.62 -4.42 -12.59
N VAL A 254 21.64 -3.13 -12.22
CA VAL A 254 21.63 -2.67 -10.84
C VAL A 254 20.30 -1.98 -10.57
N LEU A 255 19.56 -2.48 -9.59
CA LEU A 255 18.37 -1.83 -9.07
C LEU A 255 18.75 -1.03 -7.83
N ILE A 256 18.30 0.21 -7.76
CA ILE A 256 18.59 1.12 -6.65
C ILE A 256 17.29 1.34 -5.89
N VAL A 257 17.24 0.89 -4.64
CA VAL A 257 16.11 1.10 -3.73
C VAL A 257 16.60 2.00 -2.61
N ASN A 258 16.01 3.17 -2.47
CA ASN A 258 16.54 4.25 -1.64
C ASN A 258 18.01 4.52 -2.02
N ASP A 259 18.96 4.23 -1.13
CA ASP A 259 20.40 4.41 -1.37
C ASP A 259 21.16 3.08 -1.56
N GLU A 260 20.47 1.94 -1.53
CA GLU A 260 21.07 0.60 -1.61
C GLU A 260 21.06 0.06 -3.04
N LYS A 261 22.16 -0.60 -3.45
CA LYS A 261 22.35 -1.14 -4.80
C LYS A 261 22.21 -2.66 -4.80
N PHE A 262 21.27 -3.15 -5.61
CA PHE A 262 21.00 -4.57 -5.82
C PHE A 262 21.44 -5.01 -7.22
N TYR A 263 22.48 -5.84 -7.27
CA TYR A 263 23.03 -6.44 -8.48
C TYR A 263 22.26 -7.73 -8.78
N VAL A 264 21.47 -7.74 -9.87
CA VAL A 264 20.51 -8.80 -10.18
C VAL A 264 20.49 -9.13 -11.68
N SER A 265 19.76 -10.17 -12.05
CA SER A 265 19.56 -10.58 -13.45
C SER A 265 18.19 -10.14 -13.99
N LYS A 266 18.18 -9.36 -15.08
CA LYS A 266 17.00 -8.88 -15.81
C LYS A 266 16.12 -10.05 -16.24
N LEU A 267 16.72 -11.05 -16.90
CA LEU A 267 15.97 -12.19 -17.41
C LEU A 267 15.36 -13.03 -16.29
N TYR A 268 16.07 -13.20 -15.17
CA TYR A 268 15.55 -13.93 -14.02
C TYR A 268 14.33 -13.23 -13.41
N LEU A 269 14.45 -11.93 -13.11
CA LEU A 269 13.33 -11.15 -12.59
C LEU A 269 12.16 -11.09 -13.58
N ALA A 270 12.42 -10.86 -14.87
CA ALA A 270 11.40 -10.84 -15.92
C ALA A 270 10.67 -12.18 -16.10
N THR A 271 11.31 -13.29 -15.76
CA THR A 271 10.68 -14.62 -15.81
C THR A 271 9.62 -14.77 -14.72
N HIS A 272 9.83 -14.15 -13.57
CA HIS A 272 8.97 -14.32 -12.40
C HIS A 272 8.02 -13.14 -12.13
N SER A 273 8.24 -11.99 -12.77
CA SER A 273 7.48 -10.76 -12.56
C SER A 273 7.08 -10.13 -13.89
N SER A 274 5.78 -9.93 -14.10
CA SER A 274 5.28 -9.26 -15.31
C SER A 274 5.68 -7.77 -15.36
N TYR A 275 5.79 -7.15 -14.17
CA TYR A 275 6.29 -5.79 -14.00
C TYR A 275 7.73 -5.68 -14.51
N PHE A 276 8.65 -6.52 -13.99
CA PHE A 276 10.05 -6.50 -14.40
C PHE A 276 10.23 -6.93 -15.87
N LYS A 277 9.39 -7.84 -16.37
CA LYS A 277 9.35 -8.17 -17.80
C LYS A 277 9.06 -6.93 -18.64
N THR A 278 8.07 -6.15 -18.25
CA THR A 278 7.69 -4.91 -18.93
C THR A 278 8.79 -3.85 -18.79
N LEU A 279 9.38 -3.71 -17.60
CA LEU A 279 10.42 -2.73 -17.31
C LEU A 279 11.71 -2.99 -18.12
N PHE A 280 12.14 -4.25 -18.21
CA PHE A 280 13.43 -4.62 -18.81
C PHE A 280 13.34 -4.98 -20.30
N LEU A 281 12.22 -5.59 -20.73
CA LEU A 281 12.05 -6.10 -22.09
C LEU A 281 10.99 -5.31 -22.89
N GLY A 282 10.35 -4.32 -22.25
CA GLY A 282 9.42 -3.41 -22.91
C GLY A 282 10.12 -2.33 -23.73
N LYS A 283 9.33 -1.35 -24.20
CA LYS A 283 9.80 -0.27 -25.07
C LYS A 283 10.18 1.01 -24.31
N PHE A 284 10.33 0.93 -22.99
CA PHE A 284 10.64 2.07 -22.13
C PHE A 284 12.14 2.39 -22.15
N ASN A 285 12.50 3.61 -21.75
CA ASN A 285 13.91 4.05 -21.69
C ASN A 285 14.71 3.22 -20.67
N GLU A 286 14.04 2.74 -19.63
CA GLU A 286 14.56 1.88 -18.57
C GLU A 286 15.17 0.59 -19.11
N ALA A 287 14.61 0.01 -20.18
CA ALA A 287 15.12 -1.21 -20.78
C ALA A 287 16.60 -1.09 -21.21
N LYS A 288 17.01 0.12 -21.63
CA LYS A 288 18.37 0.44 -22.07
C LYS A 288 19.32 0.82 -20.93
N LYS A 289 18.80 1.05 -19.72
CA LYS A 289 19.60 1.45 -18.55
C LYS A 289 20.26 0.22 -17.91
N THR A 290 21.44 0.46 -17.33
CA THR A 290 22.18 -0.51 -16.50
C THR A 290 21.96 -0.27 -15.02
N GLU A 291 21.59 0.96 -14.62
CA GLU A 291 21.15 1.30 -13.27
C GLU A 291 19.72 1.88 -13.32
N ILE A 292 18.81 1.34 -12.50
CA ILE A 292 17.40 1.75 -12.47
C ILE A 292 16.99 2.00 -11.03
N LYS A 293 16.45 3.20 -10.76
CA LYS A 293 15.89 3.54 -9.44
C LYS A 293 14.46 3.03 -9.31
N LEU A 294 14.17 2.40 -8.18
CA LEU A 294 12.84 1.97 -7.79
C LEU A 294 12.36 2.82 -6.61
N PHE A 295 11.08 3.19 -6.61
CA PHE A 295 10.49 4.08 -5.62
C PHE A 295 9.33 3.40 -4.91
N GLY A 296 9.01 3.85 -3.69
CA GLY A 296 7.84 3.38 -2.93
C GLY A 296 8.03 2.10 -2.14
N ILE A 297 9.27 1.59 -2.05
CA ILE A 297 9.64 0.40 -1.29
C ILE A 297 10.87 0.67 -0.41
N ASP A 298 10.98 -0.10 0.66
CA ASP A 298 12.10 -0.10 1.62
C ASP A 298 13.15 -1.13 1.18
N GLU A 299 14.43 -0.82 1.33
CA GLU A 299 15.54 -1.67 0.86
C GLU A 299 15.55 -3.04 1.54
N ASP A 300 15.20 -3.11 2.83
CA ASP A 300 15.15 -4.38 3.57
C ASP A 300 14.00 -5.26 3.08
N ASP A 301 12.83 -4.69 2.78
CA ASP A 301 11.72 -5.45 2.18
C ASP A 301 12.10 -6.01 0.80
N PHE A 302 12.81 -5.21 0.00
CA PHE A 302 13.26 -5.62 -1.32
C PHE A 302 14.32 -6.73 -1.24
N GLN A 303 15.25 -6.61 -0.30
CA GLN A 303 16.23 -7.65 0.04
C GLN A 303 15.52 -8.97 0.38
N ASN A 304 14.58 -8.95 1.33
CA ASN A 304 13.82 -10.14 1.73
C ASN A 304 12.99 -10.72 0.57
N TYR A 305 12.38 -9.86 -0.26
CA TYR A 305 11.66 -10.27 -1.47
C TYR A 305 12.58 -11.01 -2.46
N LEU A 306 13.76 -10.45 -2.74
CA LEU A 306 14.74 -11.08 -3.62
C LEU A 306 15.23 -12.41 -3.04
N GLU A 307 15.50 -12.48 -1.74
CA GLU A 307 15.87 -13.72 -1.06
C GLU A 307 14.83 -14.82 -1.28
N VAL A 308 13.54 -14.54 -1.08
CA VAL A 308 12.46 -15.51 -1.35
C VAL A 308 12.40 -15.93 -2.81
N LEU A 309 12.57 -14.97 -3.72
CA LEU A 309 12.52 -15.20 -5.15
C LEU A 309 13.66 -16.13 -5.58
N TYR A 310 14.85 -15.92 -5.03
CA TYR A 310 16.07 -16.68 -5.29
C TYR A 310 16.20 -17.97 -4.47
N GLY A 311 15.21 -18.30 -3.64
CA GLY A 311 15.07 -19.61 -3.00
C GLY A 311 15.35 -19.67 -1.49
N GLU A 312 15.70 -18.56 -0.86
CA GLU A 312 15.96 -18.50 0.58
C GLU A 312 14.66 -18.49 1.41
N GLN A 313 14.78 -18.86 2.69
CA GLN A 313 13.67 -18.92 3.64
C GLN A 313 13.51 -17.61 4.42
N ALA A 314 13.33 -16.49 3.72
CA ALA A 314 13.23 -15.16 4.34
C ALA A 314 11.83 -14.83 4.90
N ILE A 315 10.81 -15.67 4.68
CA ILE A 315 9.44 -15.41 5.14
C ILE A 315 9.27 -15.78 6.62
N ASP A 316 8.85 -14.82 7.43
CA ASP A 316 8.38 -15.05 8.80
C ASP A 316 7.28 -14.04 9.22
N ASP A 317 6.83 -14.09 10.47
CA ASP A 317 5.78 -13.21 10.99
C ASP A 317 6.16 -11.70 10.97
N TYR A 318 7.44 -11.35 10.85
CA TYR A 318 7.92 -9.97 10.74
C TYR A 318 8.07 -9.52 9.28
N THR A 319 8.58 -10.38 8.40
CA THR A 319 8.90 -10.03 7.01
C THR A 319 7.74 -10.23 6.04
N VAL A 320 6.80 -11.14 6.32
CA VAL A 320 5.77 -11.57 5.35
C VAL A 320 4.92 -10.42 4.79
N GLU A 321 4.60 -9.41 5.59
CA GLU A 321 3.80 -8.27 5.11
C GLU A 321 4.58 -7.37 4.15
N GLY A 322 5.87 -7.13 4.43
CA GLY A 322 6.76 -6.38 3.54
C GLY A 322 7.02 -7.13 2.23
N ILE A 323 7.27 -8.44 2.31
CA ILE A 323 7.46 -9.29 1.14
C ILE A 323 6.20 -9.34 0.27
N LEU A 324 5.01 -9.51 0.87
CA LEU A 324 3.73 -9.46 0.16
C LEU A 324 3.52 -8.13 -0.56
N MET A 325 3.81 -7.01 0.11
CA MET A 325 3.70 -5.68 -0.47
C MET A 325 4.58 -5.52 -1.70
N VAL A 326 5.84 -5.94 -1.64
CA VAL A 326 6.77 -5.87 -2.78
C VAL A 326 6.33 -6.81 -3.91
N ALA A 327 5.92 -8.03 -3.56
CA ALA A 327 5.50 -9.03 -4.54
C ALA A 327 4.21 -8.63 -5.28
N ASP A 328 3.26 -8.00 -4.59
CA ASP A 328 2.05 -7.41 -5.19
C ASP A 328 2.41 -6.24 -6.11
N MET A 329 3.25 -5.31 -5.63
CA MET A 329 3.70 -4.15 -6.42
C MET A 329 4.41 -4.57 -7.72
N TYR A 330 5.20 -5.64 -7.68
CA TYR A 330 5.94 -6.15 -8.83
C TYR A 330 5.28 -7.36 -9.49
N ASP A 331 4.02 -7.64 -9.22
CA ASP A 331 3.23 -8.73 -9.81
C ASP A 331 4.02 -10.05 -9.91
N THR A 332 4.40 -10.58 -8.75
CA THR A 332 5.25 -11.78 -8.60
C THR A 332 4.47 -12.90 -7.92
N SER A 333 3.61 -13.56 -8.70
CA SER A 333 2.68 -14.60 -8.23
C SER A 333 3.35 -15.71 -7.41
N LEU A 334 4.56 -16.13 -7.78
CA LEU A 334 5.30 -17.17 -7.04
C LEU A 334 5.58 -16.77 -5.59
N VAL A 335 5.99 -15.52 -5.36
CA VAL A 335 6.32 -15.02 -4.03
C VAL A 335 5.05 -14.82 -3.20
N ILE A 336 3.97 -14.32 -3.83
CA ILE A 336 2.65 -14.20 -3.20
C ILE A 336 2.16 -15.56 -2.69
N GLN A 337 2.25 -16.61 -3.52
CA GLN A 337 1.83 -17.97 -3.14
C GLN A 337 2.67 -18.55 -1.98
N LYS A 338 3.97 -18.28 -1.95
CA LYS A 338 4.84 -18.67 -0.82
C LYS A 338 4.42 -17.96 0.47
N CYS A 339 4.13 -16.66 0.40
CA CYS A 339 3.66 -15.89 1.55
C CYS A 339 2.29 -16.36 2.04
N GLU A 340 1.34 -16.60 1.13
CA GLU A 340 0.03 -17.15 1.48
C GLU A 340 0.17 -18.52 2.17
N SER A 341 1.03 -19.40 1.65
CA SER A 341 1.32 -20.70 2.24
C SER A 341 1.85 -20.60 3.68
N PHE A 342 2.78 -19.67 3.92
CA PHE A 342 3.29 -19.40 5.26
C PHE A 342 2.18 -18.89 6.20
N LEU A 343 1.35 -17.96 5.75
CA LEU A 343 0.24 -17.40 6.53
C LEU A 343 -0.80 -18.47 6.92
N LEU A 344 -1.05 -19.43 6.04
CA LEU A 344 -1.94 -20.56 6.28
C LEU A 344 -1.38 -21.55 7.31
N LYS A 345 -0.08 -21.88 7.22
CA LYS A 345 0.49 -23.07 7.89
C LYS A 345 1.35 -22.77 9.11
N GLU A 346 2.04 -21.63 9.14
CA GLU A 346 3.16 -21.39 10.06
C GLU A 346 3.02 -20.07 10.84
N SER A 347 2.32 -19.08 10.28
CA SER A 347 2.19 -17.77 10.89
C SER A 347 1.35 -17.76 12.18
N ASN A 348 1.85 -17.05 13.20
CA ASN A 348 1.16 -16.77 14.46
C ASN A 348 0.36 -15.46 14.44
N LYS A 349 0.21 -14.81 13.28
CA LYS A 349 -0.61 -13.59 13.16
C LYS A 349 -2.06 -13.86 13.57
N THR A 350 -2.69 -12.87 14.18
CA THR A 350 -4.09 -12.97 14.60
C THR A 350 -5.03 -13.16 13.41
N LEU A 351 -6.21 -13.74 13.66
CA LEU A 351 -7.25 -13.89 12.64
C LEU A 351 -7.60 -12.56 11.96
N LYS A 352 -7.73 -11.49 12.74
CA LYS A 352 -7.97 -10.12 12.24
C LYS A 352 -6.88 -9.69 11.25
N LYS A 353 -5.60 -9.90 11.59
CA LYS A 353 -4.47 -9.54 10.72
C LYS A 353 -4.40 -10.41 9.48
N LYS A 354 -4.61 -11.72 9.59
CA LYS A 354 -4.66 -12.64 8.44
C LYS A 354 -5.77 -12.25 7.47
N LEU A 355 -6.96 -11.90 7.98
CA LEU A 355 -8.07 -11.43 7.16
C LEU A 355 -7.74 -10.11 6.44
N GLN A 356 -7.16 -9.14 7.15
CA GLN A 356 -6.70 -7.88 6.56
C GLN A 356 -5.70 -8.13 5.41
N LEU A 357 -4.67 -8.95 5.65
CA LEU A 357 -3.67 -9.29 4.62
C LEU A 357 -4.32 -10.03 3.43
N SER A 358 -5.21 -10.97 3.70
CA SER A 358 -5.89 -11.73 2.64
C SER A 358 -6.76 -10.86 1.74
N THR A 359 -7.32 -9.79 2.29
CA THR A 359 -8.09 -8.82 1.50
C THR A 359 -7.15 -7.92 0.71
N ARG A 360 -6.18 -7.30 1.41
CA ARG A 360 -5.28 -6.30 0.83
C ARG A 360 -4.50 -6.83 -0.36
N TYR A 361 -4.03 -8.08 -0.27
CA TYR A 361 -3.20 -8.72 -1.30
C TYR A 361 -3.94 -9.80 -2.08
N ASN A 362 -5.28 -9.85 -1.99
CA ASN A 362 -6.13 -10.81 -2.69
C ASN A 362 -5.62 -12.27 -2.57
N LEU A 363 -5.59 -12.79 -1.34
CA LEU A 363 -5.13 -14.14 -0.99
C LEU A 363 -6.34 -15.06 -0.72
N PRO A 364 -6.88 -15.73 -1.74
CA PRO A 364 -8.19 -16.38 -1.65
C PRO A 364 -8.21 -17.61 -0.73
N ALA A 365 -7.11 -18.36 -0.63
CA ALA A 365 -7.04 -19.52 0.25
C ALA A 365 -6.98 -19.08 1.71
N LEU A 366 -6.19 -18.03 2.00
CA LEU A 366 -6.13 -17.44 3.34
C LEU A 366 -7.47 -16.81 3.75
N MET A 367 -8.10 -16.08 2.83
CA MET A 367 -9.44 -15.51 3.04
C MET A 367 -10.45 -16.62 3.40
N LYS A 368 -10.48 -17.70 2.61
CA LYS A 368 -11.36 -18.85 2.87
C LYS A 368 -11.11 -19.48 4.24
N GLN A 369 -9.85 -19.64 4.66
CA GLN A 369 -9.53 -20.16 5.99
C GLN A 369 -10.06 -19.21 7.08
N CYS A 370 -9.76 -17.91 6.98
CA CYS A 370 -10.19 -16.93 7.97
C CYS A 370 -11.71 -16.94 8.15
N LEU A 371 -12.46 -17.00 7.05
CA LEU A 371 -13.92 -17.05 7.08
C LEU A 371 -14.48 -18.37 7.64
N GLY A 372 -13.73 -19.46 7.60
CA GLY A 372 -14.09 -20.73 8.24
C GLY A 372 -13.85 -20.75 9.75
N GLU A 373 -12.97 -19.88 10.25
CA GLU A 373 -12.69 -19.72 11.68
C GLU A 373 -13.73 -18.84 12.40
N ILE A 374 -14.43 -17.97 11.67
CA ILE A 374 -15.52 -17.13 12.21
C ILE A 374 -16.78 -17.97 12.41
N LYS A 375 -17.05 -18.36 13.66
CA LYS A 375 -18.15 -19.29 14.02
C LYS A 375 -19.22 -18.65 14.89
N SER A 376 -19.03 -17.42 15.34
CA SER A 376 -19.94 -16.72 16.24
C SER A 376 -19.99 -15.22 15.97
N VAL A 377 -21.02 -14.55 16.51
CA VAL A 377 -21.10 -13.08 16.50
C VAL A 377 -19.93 -12.46 17.27
N ALA A 378 -19.42 -13.14 18.30
CA ALA A 378 -18.24 -12.67 19.04
C ALA A 378 -16.98 -12.67 18.16
N ASP A 379 -16.82 -13.69 17.30
CA ASP A 379 -15.72 -13.76 16.34
C ASP A 379 -15.82 -12.66 15.29
N ILE A 380 -17.03 -12.36 14.80
CA ILE A 380 -17.25 -11.23 13.89
C ILE A 380 -16.80 -9.93 14.58
N LYS A 381 -17.22 -9.69 15.82
CA LYS A 381 -16.83 -8.49 16.57
C LYS A 381 -15.32 -8.38 16.78
N SER A 382 -14.61 -9.49 16.96
CA SER A 382 -13.16 -9.48 17.21
C SER A 382 -12.34 -9.16 15.96
N VAL A 383 -12.88 -9.39 14.76
CA VAL A 383 -12.20 -9.11 13.48
C VAL A 383 -12.63 -7.80 12.83
N LEU A 384 -13.70 -7.17 13.32
CA LEU A 384 -14.16 -5.88 12.79
C LEU A 384 -13.10 -4.78 13.01
N PRO A 385 -12.92 -3.88 12.02
CA PRO A 385 -12.18 -2.64 12.22
C PRO A 385 -12.91 -1.72 13.21
N GLY A 386 -12.21 -0.72 13.75
CA GLY A 386 -12.81 0.27 14.65
C GLY A 386 -13.92 1.10 14.00
N ASP A 387 -13.85 1.29 12.68
CA ASP A 387 -14.89 1.90 11.86
C ASP A 387 -15.32 0.90 10.77
N ILE A 388 -16.61 0.55 10.74
CA ILE A 388 -17.18 -0.39 9.77
C ILE A 388 -17.07 0.10 8.33
N HIS A 389 -16.94 1.41 8.11
CA HIS A 389 -16.74 1.99 6.78
C HIS A 389 -15.34 1.70 6.21
N ASP A 390 -14.39 1.28 7.05
CA ASP A 390 -13.07 0.83 6.59
C ASP A 390 -13.07 -0.62 6.11
N LEU A 391 -14.19 -1.34 6.27
CA LEU A 391 -14.30 -2.71 5.82
C LEU A 391 -14.54 -2.73 4.30
N ASP A 392 -13.76 -3.53 3.59
CA ASP A 392 -13.99 -3.75 2.17
C ASP A 392 -15.43 -4.27 1.94
N PRO A 393 -16.19 -3.70 0.98
CA PRO A 393 -17.58 -4.09 0.75
C PRO A 393 -17.79 -5.58 0.53
N SER A 394 -16.82 -6.28 -0.06
CA SER A 394 -16.89 -7.74 -0.26
C SER A 394 -16.85 -8.49 1.06
N ILE A 395 -16.00 -8.07 2.01
CA ILE A 395 -15.95 -8.67 3.35
C ILE A 395 -17.22 -8.32 4.13
N MET A 396 -17.73 -7.09 3.99
CA MET A 396 -18.96 -6.68 4.66
C MET A 396 -20.14 -7.58 4.26
N ALA A 397 -20.26 -7.90 2.96
CA ALA A 397 -21.27 -8.83 2.46
C ALA A 397 -21.09 -10.22 3.07
N VAL A 398 -19.86 -10.72 3.16
CA VAL A 398 -19.55 -12.03 3.76
C VAL A 398 -19.87 -12.06 5.25
N PHE A 399 -19.50 -11.02 6.01
CA PHE A 399 -19.82 -10.91 7.43
C PHE A 399 -21.32 -10.82 7.67
N LEU A 400 -22.05 -10.09 6.84
CA LEU A 400 -23.51 -10.02 6.92
C LEU A 400 -24.13 -11.39 6.66
N GLN A 401 -23.70 -12.08 5.60
CA GLN A 401 -24.17 -13.44 5.30
C GLN A 401 -23.87 -14.41 6.45
N ARG A 402 -22.67 -14.32 7.04
CA ARG A 402 -22.28 -15.13 8.19
C ARG A 402 -23.14 -14.81 9.42
N ALA A 403 -23.32 -13.54 9.76
CA ALA A 403 -24.17 -13.11 10.86
C ALA A 403 -25.62 -13.62 10.70
N LEU A 404 -26.17 -13.53 9.49
CA LEU A 404 -27.51 -14.07 9.17
C LEU A 404 -27.56 -15.60 9.31
N SER A 405 -26.52 -16.32 8.86
CA SER A 405 -26.45 -17.78 8.99
C SER A 405 -26.38 -18.23 10.45
N LEU A 406 -25.71 -17.46 11.31
CA LEU A 406 -25.55 -17.74 12.73
C LEU A 406 -26.81 -17.42 13.55
N HIS A 407 -27.69 -16.55 13.03
CA HIS A 407 -28.96 -16.24 13.68
C HIS A 407 -30.02 -17.33 13.46
N ASN A 408 -29.86 -18.13 12.40
CA ASN A 408 -30.78 -19.22 12.04
C ASN A 408 -30.36 -20.60 12.58
N SER A 409 -29.30 -20.65 13.40
CA SER A 409 -28.69 -21.89 13.92
C SER A 409 -28.84 -22.06 15.42
#